data_AF-A0A9X0CRZ3-F1
#
_entry.id   AF-A0A9X0CRZ3-F1
#
_cell.length_a   1.000
_cell.length_b   1.000
_cell.length_c   1.000
_cell.angle_alpha   90.00
_cell.angle_beta   90.00
_cell.angle_gamma   90.00
#
_symmetry.space_group_name_H-M   'P 1'
#
loop_
_entity.id
_entity.type
_entity.pdbx_description
1 polymer ?
#
loop_
_entity_poly.entity_id
_entity_poly.type
_entity_poly.pdbx_seq_one_letter_code
_entity_poly.pdbx_strand_id
1 'polypeptide(L)'
;MDGDSSSGDDTIDYVSTLSSSQDEAERRHDELIELLDRYGCRKRPTQANVKDLILELAHKELIQKPQYVADCWGALLLKYLKGSDLSTAKKVHDRCKALESTTRKVLGMTQANPCSNRERSALDFLKRFIRGMDLAQLKSSLVFVTGADVLCVTAIHVEFTQLDGLTRRPIAHTCGGVLELPSTYQSYTELRAEFSNVLAKEKWQNDIC
;
A
#
# COMPACT_ATOMS: atom_id res chain seq x y z
N MET A 1 2.98 -27.87 74.87
CA MET A 1 4.08 -27.07 74.31
C MET A 1 4.27 -27.53 72.91
N ASP A 2 4.30 -26.59 71.98
CA ASP A 2 5.00 -26.60 70.69
C ASP A 2 4.22 -25.66 69.77
N GLY A 3 4.63 -24.39 69.84
CA GLY A 3 4.33 -23.40 68.83
C GLY A 3 5.55 -23.27 67.93
N ASP A 4 5.32 -23.31 66.62
CA ASP A 4 6.28 -22.82 65.64
C ASP A 4 5.50 -21.94 64.65
N SER A 5 5.64 -20.63 64.82
CA SER A 5 5.10 -19.63 63.90
C SER A 5 6.26 -19.12 63.07
N SER A 6 6.40 -19.68 61.87
CA SER A 6 7.29 -19.21 60.83
C SER A 6 6.92 -17.79 60.43
N SER A 7 7.86 -16.88 60.63
CA SER A 7 7.87 -15.53 60.07
C SER A 7 8.70 -15.58 58.78
N GLY A 8 8.01 -15.60 57.64
CA GLY A 8 8.60 -15.70 56.31
C GLY A 8 8.18 -14.53 55.42
N ASP A 9 8.99 -13.48 55.45
CA ASP A 9 9.47 -12.70 54.29
C ASP A 9 8.47 -12.26 53.19
N ASP A 10 7.83 -11.11 53.41
CA ASP A 10 7.10 -10.35 52.38
C ASP A 10 8.01 -9.35 51.61
N THR A 11 9.34 -9.50 51.65
CA THR A 11 10.29 -8.51 51.09
C THR A 11 10.76 -8.83 49.66
N ILE A 12 10.48 -10.03 49.14
CA ILE A 12 11.15 -10.56 47.94
C ILE A 12 10.49 -10.15 46.60
N ASP A 13 9.25 -9.66 46.56
CA ASP A 13 8.56 -9.43 45.28
C ASP A 13 8.73 -7.99 44.71
N TYR A 14 9.11 -7.04 45.56
CA TYR A 14 9.29 -5.63 45.13
C TYR A 14 10.61 -5.40 44.38
N VAL A 15 11.70 -6.05 44.81
CA VAL A 15 13.05 -5.83 44.26
C VAL A 15 13.20 -6.43 42.86
N SER A 16 12.59 -7.60 42.60
CA SER A 16 12.61 -8.24 41.27
C SER A 16 11.81 -7.44 40.24
N THR A 17 10.66 -6.90 40.64
CA THR A 17 9.79 -6.06 39.81
C THR A 17 10.44 -4.71 39.50
N LEU A 18 11.14 -4.11 40.47
CA LEU A 18 11.91 -2.88 40.28
C LEU A 18 13.11 -3.07 39.34
N SER A 19 13.88 -4.16 39.48
CA SER A 19 15.00 -4.49 38.59
C SER A 19 14.55 -4.66 37.13
N SER A 20 13.46 -5.41 36.91
CA SER A 20 12.89 -5.62 35.57
C SER A 20 12.44 -4.31 34.91
N SER A 21 11.91 -3.35 35.70
CA SER A 21 11.50 -2.04 35.18
C SER A 21 12.66 -1.11 34.82
N GLN A 22 13.81 -1.24 35.50
CA GLN A 22 15.01 -0.46 35.18
C GLN A 22 15.69 -0.99 33.91
N ASP A 23 15.76 -2.33 33.75
CA ASP A 23 16.35 -2.97 32.58
C ASP A 23 15.58 -2.61 31.29
N GLU A 24 14.25 -2.56 31.36
CA GLU A 24 13.40 -2.13 30.24
C GLU A 24 13.55 -0.64 29.91
N ALA A 25 13.78 0.21 30.92
CA ALA A 25 14.01 1.64 30.71
C ALA A 25 15.39 1.91 30.05
N GLU A 26 16.42 1.17 30.46
CA GLU A 26 17.75 1.24 29.85
C GLU A 26 17.72 0.74 28.40
N ARG A 27 17.05 -0.39 28.14
CA ARG A 27 16.85 -0.88 26.76
C ARG A 27 16.17 0.15 25.87
N ARG A 28 15.09 0.77 26.33
CA ARG A 28 14.39 1.83 25.55
C ARG A 28 15.25 3.07 25.34
N HIS A 29 16.12 3.40 26.29
CA HIS A 29 17.05 4.50 26.16
C HIS A 29 18.11 4.22 25.08
N ASP A 30 18.64 3.00 25.05
CA ASP A 30 19.59 2.56 24.03
C ASP A 30 18.94 2.48 22.64
N GLU A 31 17.72 1.95 22.53
CA GLU A 31 16.93 1.98 21.28
C GLU A 31 16.73 3.41 20.75
N LEU A 32 16.50 4.38 21.64
CA LEU A 32 16.39 5.79 21.28
C LEU A 32 17.73 6.35 20.79
N ILE A 33 18.85 6.00 21.43
CA ILE A 33 20.19 6.41 20.99
C ILE A 33 20.49 5.85 19.60
N GLU A 34 20.25 4.55 19.38
CA GLU A 34 20.45 3.92 18.08
C GLU A 34 19.56 4.54 16.99
N LEU A 35 18.31 4.86 17.31
CA LEU A 35 17.43 5.58 16.40
C LEU A 35 18.02 6.95 16.03
N LEU A 36 18.44 7.74 17.02
CA LEU A 36 19.02 9.06 16.80
C LEU A 36 20.31 8.98 15.96
N ASP A 37 21.17 7.99 16.21
CA ASP A 37 22.40 7.76 15.47
C ASP A 37 22.15 7.40 14.00
N ARG A 38 21.13 6.57 13.70
CA ARG A 38 20.71 6.26 12.31
C ARG A 38 20.37 7.50 11.48
N TYR A 39 19.92 8.57 12.12
CA TYR A 39 19.64 9.85 11.46
C TYR A 39 20.78 10.88 11.59
N GLY A 40 21.92 10.46 12.14
CA GLY A 40 23.14 11.25 12.31
C GLY A 40 23.10 12.24 13.48
N CYS A 41 22.24 12.03 14.48
CA CYS A 41 22.21 12.85 15.69
C CYS A 41 23.30 12.37 16.66
N ARG A 42 24.29 13.23 16.91
CA ARG A 42 25.43 12.93 17.82
C ARG A 42 25.22 13.42 19.26
N LYS A 43 24.06 14.02 19.56
CA LYS A 43 23.73 14.53 20.90
C LYS A 43 23.03 13.43 21.70
N ARG A 44 23.46 13.20 22.94
CA ARG A 44 22.84 12.19 23.81
C ARG A 44 21.47 12.70 24.31
N PRO A 45 20.39 11.91 24.19
CA PRO A 45 19.08 12.30 24.67
C PRO A 45 19.04 12.35 26.21
N THR A 46 18.38 13.38 26.74
CA THR A 46 18.10 13.59 28.15
C THR A 46 16.67 14.08 28.30
N GLN A 47 16.09 13.98 29.50
CA GLN A 47 14.73 14.47 29.74
C GLN A 47 14.56 15.96 29.36
N ALA A 48 15.62 16.76 29.50
CA ALA A 48 15.60 18.19 29.20
C ALA A 48 15.67 18.51 27.69
N ASN A 49 16.38 17.69 26.90
CA ASN A 49 16.67 18.00 25.49
C ASN A 49 15.94 17.11 24.47
N VAL A 50 15.33 15.99 24.91
CA VAL A 50 14.80 14.96 23.98
C VAL A 50 13.75 15.51 23.04
N LYS A 51 12.92 16.45 23.50
CA LYS A 51 11.91 17.12 22.66
C LYS A 51 12.58 17.93 21.55
N ASP A 52 13.61 18.70 21.88
CA ASP A 52 14.31 19.53 20.91
C ASP A 52 15.08 18.67 19.91
N LEU A 53 15.69 17.58 20.36
CA LEU A 53 16.34 16.60 19.47
C LEU A 53 15.36 16.01 18.46
N ILE A 54 14.15 15.63 18.91
CA ILE A 54 13.10 15.11 18.03
C ILE A 54 12.64 16.18 17.04
N LEU A 55 12.48 17.44 17.48
CA LEU A 55 12.08 18.54 16.61
C LEU A 55 13.17 18.89 15.57
N GLU A 56 14.43 18.94 15.97
CA GLU A 56 15.58 19.12 15.07
C GLU A 56 15.59 18.01 14.01
N LEU A 57 15.43 16.76 14.44
CA LEU A 57 15.39 15.60 13.56
C LEU A 57 14.21 15.65 12.59
N ALA A 58 13.00 15.91 13.09
CA ALA A 58 11.80 16.02 12.28
C ALA A 58 11.93 17.14 11.25
N HIS A 59 12.48 18.30 11.64
CA HIS A 59 12.70 19.41 10.72
C HIS A 59 13.70 19.04 9.61
N LYS A 60 14.79 18.37 9.95
CA LYS A 60 15.78 17.90 8.97
C LYS A 60 15.18 16.88 7.98
N GLU A 61 14.51 15.85 8.50
CA GLU A 61 14.03 14.73 7.69
C GLU A 61 12.75 15.03 6.91
N LEU A 62 11.81 15.79 7.49
CA LEU A 62 10.50 16.04 6.90
C LEU A 62 10.41 17.38 6.16
N ILE A 63 11.27 18.35 6.48
CA ILE A 63 11.26 19.67 5.84
C ILE A 63 12.51 19.84 4.97
N GLN A 64 13.71 19.83 5.56
CA GLN A 64 14.93 20.21 4.83
C GLN A 64 15.29 19.24 3.70
N LYS A 65 15.26 17.92 3.94
CA LYS A 65 15.58 16.93 2.89
C LYS A 65 14.58 16.97 1.73
N PRO A 66 13.24 16.97 1.96
CA PRO A 66 12.29 17.11 0.87
C PRO A 66 12.32 18.49 0.19
N GLN A 67 12.70 19.57 0.90
CA GLN A 67 12.76 20.92 0.35
C GLN A 67 13.67 21.00 -0.87
N TYR A 68 14.82 20.32 -0.86
CA TYR A 68 15.71 20.28 -2.02
C TYR A 68 14.99 19.74 -3.28
N VAL A 69 14.24 18.63 -3.13
CA VAL A 69 13.46 18.05 -4.23
C VAL A 69 12.33 19.00 -4.63
N ALA A 70 11.66 19.61 -3.67
CA ALA A 70 10.58 20.57 -3.91
C ALA A 70 11.10 21.83 -4.64
N ASP A 71 12.30 22.31 -4.35
CA ASP A 71 12.91 23.45 -5.04
C ASP A 71 13.29 23.10 -6.48
N CYS A 72 13.84 21.90 -6.70
CA CYS A 72 14.21 21.41 -8.03
C CYS A 72 12.99 21.23 -8.94
N TRP A 73 11.90 20.66 -8.41
CA TRP A 73 10.73 20.28 -9.20
C TRP A 73 9.58 21.28 -9.13
N GLY A 74 9.53 22.14 -8.11
CA GLY A 74 8.39 22.98 -7.79
C GLY A 74 8.02 23.92 -8.92
N ALA A 75 9.01 24.64 -9.48
CA ALA A 75 8.77 25.55 -10.60
C ALA A 75 8.26 24.83 -11.87
N LEU A 76 8.65 23.58 -12.09
CA LEU A 76 8.17 22.78 -13.22
C LEU A 76 6.75 22.27 -12.95
N LEU A 77 6.52 21.68 -11.78
CA LEU A 77 5.23 21.12 -11.37
C LEU A 77 4.13 22.19 -11.36
N LEU A 78 4.42 23.40 -10.87
CA LEU A 78 3.47 24.51 -10.84
C LEU A 78 3.05 25.03 -12.23
N LYS A 79 3.78 24.71 -13.31
CA LYS A 79 3.35 25.03 -14.68
C LYS A 79 2.17 24.16 -15.13
N TYR A 80 2.11 22.91 -14.66
CA TYR A 80 1.12 21.92 -15.09
C TYR A 80 0.02 21.71 -14.05
N LEU A 81 0.34 21.93 -12.78
CA LEU A 81 -0.60 21.79 -11.68
C LEU A 81 -1.27 23.16 -11.48
N LYS A 82 -2.55 23.26 -11.89
CA LYS A 82 -3.35 24.47 -11.70
C LYS A 82 -3.28 24.90 -10.23
N GLY A 83 -2.85 26.13 -9.98
CA GLY A 83 -2.52 26.62 -8.62
C GLY A 83 -3.67 26.50 -7.59
N SER A 84 -4.92 26.41 -8.04
CA SER A 84 -6.07 26.18 -7.16
C SER A 84 -6.12 24.77 -6.56
N ASP A 85 -5.60 23.75 -7.24
CA ASP A 85 -5.77 22.33 -6.88
C ASP A 85 -4.75 21.86 -5.84
N LEU A 86 -3.64 22.60 -5.68
CA LEU A 86 -2.58 22.31 -4.71
C LEU A 86 -2.39 23.44 -3.69
N SER A 87 -3.34 24.39 -3.61
CA SER A 87 -3.18 25.59 -2.79
C SER A 87 -3.17 25.32 -1.28
N THR A 88 -3.62 24.14 -0.84
CA THR A 88 -3.61 23.72 0.57
C THR A 88 -3.31 22.23 0.69
N ALA A 89 -2.72 21.81 1.82
CA ALA A 89 -2.48 20.40 2.12
C ALA A 89 -3.76 19.55 2.01
N LYS A 90 -4.91 20.10 2.43
CA LYS A 90 -6.22 19.44 2.28
C LYS A 90 -6.57 19.15 0.82
N LYS A 91 -6.37 20.11 -0.09
CA LYS A 91 -6.66 19.89 -1.51
C LYS A 91 -5.72 18.87 -2.15
N VAL A 92 -4.45 18.88 -1.77
CA VAL A 92 -3.48 17.84 -2.19
C VAL A 92 -3.96 16.47 -1.72
N HIS A 93 -4.30 16.34 -0.45
CA HIS A 93 -4.86 15.11 0.12
C HIS A 93 -6.12 14.65 -0.63
N ASP A 94 -7.08 15.55 -0.85
CA ASP A 94 -8.33 15.24 -1.53
C ASP A 94 -8.09 14.77 -2.99
N ARG A 95 -7.06 15.33 -3.66
CA ARG A 95 -6.62 14.87 -4.99
C ARG A 95 -6.00 13.48 -4.95
N CYS A 96 -5.11 13.20 -4.00
CA CYS A 96 -4.56 11.84 -3.81
C CYS A 96 -5.69 10.85 -3.51
N LYS A 97 -6.65 11.24 -2.66
CA LYS A 97 -7.82 10.42 -2.33
C LYS A 97 -8.75 10.17 -3.52
N ALA A 98 -8.84 11.13 -4.44
CA ALA A 98 -9.60 10.95 -5.68
C ALA A 98 -8.99 9.86 -6.59
N LEU A 99 -7.68 9.63 -6.51
CA LEU A 99 -6.97 8.57 -7.24
C LEU A 99 -7.11 7.19 -6.58
N GLU A 100 -7.60 7.11 -5.34
CA GLU A 100 -7.84 5.83 -4.68
C GLU A 100 -8.87 5.00 -5.44
N SER A 101 -8.54 3.71 -5.60
CA SER A 101 -9.39 2.73 -6.25
C SER A 101 -10.58 2.35 -5.38
N THR A 102 -11.77 2.31 -5.97
CA THR A 102 -12.93 1.65 -5.39
C THR A 102 -13.56 0.75 -6.43
N THR A 103 -14.25 -0.32 -6.01
CA THR A 103 -14.96 -1.24 -6.90
C THR A 103 -15.85 -0.49 -7.89
N ARG A 104 -16.55 0.55 -7.42
CA ARG A 104 -17.41 1.40 -8.26
C ARG A 104 -16.62 2.14 -9.33
N LYS A 105 -15.48 2.76 -8.99
CA LYS A 105 -14.64 3.49 -9.94
C LYS A 105 -14.04 2.54 -10.98
N VAL A 106 -13.49 1.40 -10.54
CA VAL A 106 -12.87 0.39 -11.43
C VAL A 106 -13.90 -0.20 -12.41
N LEU A 107 -15.11 -0.53 -11.94
CA LEU A 107 -16.19 -0.97 -12.83
C LEU A 107 -16.62 0.13 -13.79
N GLY A 108 -16.69 1.39 -13.33
CA GLY A 108 -17.10 2.53 -14.15
C GLY A 108 -16.12 2.86 -15.27
N MET A 109 -14.83 2.55 -15.08
CA MET A 109 -13.79 2.76 -16.10
C MET A 109 -13.53 1.53 -16.97
N THR A 110 -14.06 0.36 -16.63
CA THR A 110 -13.95 -0.84 -17.47
C THR A 110 -14.86 -0.73 -18.70
N GLN A 111 -14.25 -0.52 -19.86
CA GLN A 111 -14.93 -0.32 -21.14
C GLN A 111 -14.70 -1.53 -22.05
N ALA A 112 -15.76 -2.02 -22.69
CA ALA A 112 -15.71 -3.20 -23.55
C ALA A 112 -16.81 -3.14 -24.60
N ASN A 113 -16.58 -3.70 -25.79
CA ASN A 113 -17.56 -3.82 -26.86
C ASN A 113 -17.78 -5.30 -27.23
N PRO A 114 -18.51 -6.09 -26.42
CA PRO A 114 -18.73 -7.51 -26.69
C PRO A 114 -19.71 -7.71 -27.86
N CYS A 115 -19.26 -8.42 -28.89
CA CYS A 115 -20.00 -8.75 -30.09
C CYS A 115 -20.69 -10.12 -29.99
N SER A 116 -20.19 -11.05 -29.17
CA SER A 116 -20.77 -12.40 -29.03
C SER A 116 -21.38 -12.69 -27.65
N ASN A 117 -22.19 -13.75 -27.55
CA ASN A 117 -22.73 -14.20 -26.25
C ASN A 117 -21.61 -14.64 -25.30
N ARG A 118 -20.56 -15.28 -25.84
CA ARG A 118 -19.40 -15.73 -25.06
C ARG A 118 -18.64 -14.55 -24.45
N GLU A 119 -18.42 -13.50 -25.23
CA GLU A 119 -17.79 -12.25 -24.76
C GLU A 119 -18.64 -11.54 -23.71
N ARG A 120 -19.97 -11.49 -23.90
CA ARG A 120 -20.89 -10.95 -22.90
C ARG A 120 -20.80 -11.73 -21.57
N SER A 121 -20.76 -13.06 -21.63
CA SER A 121 -20.60 -13.91 -20.44
C SER A 121 -19.25 -13.69 -19.77
N ALA A 122 -18.15 -13.68 -20.53
CA ALA A 122 -16.81 -13.43 -19.99
C ALA A 122 -16.70 -12.05 -19.31
N LEU A 123 -17.29 -11.01 -19.93
CA LEU A 123 -17.34 -9.68 -19.34
C LEU A 123 -18.17 -9.64 -18.06
N ASP A 124 -19.30 -10.35 -18.00
CA ASP A 124 -20.09 -10.44 -16.78
C ASP A 124 -19.32 -11.15 -15.66
N PHE A 125 -18.61 -12.23 -15.98
CA PHE A 125 -17.73 -12.92 -15.04
C PHE A 125 -16.63 -12.00 -14.51
N LEU A 126 -15.97 -11.22 -15.37
CA LEU A 126 -14.96 -10.23 -14.97
C LEU A 126 -15.57 -9.16 -14.05
N LYS A 127 -16.71 -8.59 -14.42
CA LYS A 127 -17.40 -7.59 -13.58
C LYS A 127 -17.83 -8.17 -12.24
N ARG A 128 -18.30 -9.42 -12.21
CA ARG A 128 -18.62 -10.14 -10.97
C ARG A 128 -17.36 -10.37 -10.12
N PHE A 129 -16.24 -10.71 -10.76
CA PHE A 129 -14.96 -10.89 -10.07
C PHE A 129 -14.51 -9.59 -9.40
N ILE A 130 -14.51 -8.47 -10.14
CA ILE A 130 -14.18 -7.12 -9.61
C ILE A 130 -15.10 -6.74 -8.43
N ARG A 131 -16.41 -7.05 -8.51
CA ARG A 131 -17.35 -6.79 -7.41
C ARG A 131 -17.04 -7.57 -6.14
N GLY A 132 -16.44 -8.74 -6.26
CA GLY A 132 -16.11 -9.62 -5.14
C GLY A 132 -14.76 -9.37 -4.50
N MET A 133 -13.96 -8.43 -5.03
CA MET A 133 -12.63 -8.14 -4.50
C MET A 133 -12.67 -7.27 -3.24
N ASP A 134 -11.77 -7.54 -2.31
CA ASP A 134 -11.40 -6.58 -1.27
C ASP A 134 -10.47 -5.47 -1.82
N LEU A 135 -10.11 -4.50 -0.97
CA LEU A 135 -9.26 -3.37 -1.39
C LEU A 135 -7.86 -3.80 -1.82
N ALA A 136 -7.26 -4.79 -1.15
CA ALA A 136 -5.92 -5.26 -1.47
C ALA A 136 -5.91 -5.97 -2.83
N GLN A 137 -6.89 -6.84 -3.08
CA GLN A 137 -7.10 -7.52 -4.35
C GLN A 137 -7.37 -6.52 -5.47
N LEU A 138 -8.18 -5.49 -5.21
CA LEU A 138 -8.46 -4.44 -6.20
C LEU A 138 -7.19 -3.67 -6.59
N LYS A 139 -6.35 -3.33 -5.60
CA LYS A 139 -5.04 -2.71 -5.85
C LYS A 139 -4.13 -3.61 -6.67
N SER A 140 -4.02 -4.89 -6.32
CA SER A 140 -3.25 -5.85 -7.11
C SER A 140 -3.77 -5.99 -8.53
N SER A 141 -5.11 -5.93 -8.72
CA SER A 141 -5.72 -5.97 -10.05
C SER A 141 -5.39 -4.74 -10.89
N LEU A 142 -5.31 -3.56 -10.27
CA LEU A 142 -4.88 -2.35 -10.96
C LEU A 142 -3.40 -2.42 -11.31
N VAL A 143 -2.53 -2.86 -10.40
CA VAL A 143 -1.11 -3.06 -10.70
C VAL A 143 -0.93 -4.00 -11.89
N PHE A 144 -1.70 -5.10 -11.94
CA PHE A 144 -1.68 -6.03 -13.08
C PHE A 144 -2.07 -5.34 -14.39
N VAL A 145 -3.13 -4.53 -14.42
CA VAL A 145 -3.69 -3.96 -15.66
C VAL A 145 -3.03 -2.65 -16.08
N THR A 146 -2.56 -1.83 -15.15
CA THR A 146 -2.09 -0.45 -15.39
C THR A 146 -0.68 -0.19 -14.88
N GLY A 147 -0.08 -1.12 -14.14
CA GLY A 147 1.21 -0.92 -13.49
C GLY A 147 1.17 -0.05 -12.23
N ALA A 148 -0.01 0.39 -11.76
CA ALA A 148 -0.15 1.23 -10.58
C ALA A 148 -1.30 0.74 -9.68
N ASP A 149 -1.19 0.96 -8.36
CA ASP A 149 -2.25 0.63 -7.39
C ASP A 149 -3.31 1.75 -7.23
N VAL A 150 -3.22 2.77 -8.08
CA VAL A 150 -4.10 3.94 -8.13
C VAL A 150 -4.70 4.11 -9.53
N LEU A 151 -5.74 4.93 -9.63
CA LEU A 151 -6.43 5.21 -10.88
C LEU A 151 -5.66 6.24 -11.72
N CYS A 152 -4.64 5.77 -12.43
CA CYS A 152 -3.78 6.60 -13.29
C CYS A 152 -4.16 6.59 -14.78
N VAL A 153 -5.17 5.80 -15.18
CA VAL A 153 -5.66 5.71 -16.57
C VAL A 153 -7.10 6.23 -16.65
N THR A 154 -7.51 6.69 -17.83
CA THR A 154 -8.88 7.20 -18.07
C THR A 154 -9.90 6.07 -18.23
N ALA A 155 -9.47 4.93 -18.75
CA ALA A 155 -10.29 3.74 -18.97
C ALA A 155 -9.43 2.49 -18.88
N ILE A 156 -10.06 1.37 -18.53
CA ILE A 156 -9.52 0.02 -18.70
C ILE A 156 -10.26 -0.59 -19.89
N HIS A 157 -9.58 -0.75 -21.01
CA HIS A 157 -10.17 -1.32 -22.22
C HIS A 157 -10.10 -2.85 -22.17
N VAL A 158 -11.24 -3.50 -22.26
CA VAL A 158 -11.31 -4.96 -22.33
C VAL A 158 -11.45 -5.37 -23.79
N GLU A 159 -10.44 -6.08 -24.28
CA GLU A 159 -10.43 -6.68 -25.61
C GLU A 159 -10.62 -8.19 -25.47
N PHE A 160 -11.34 -8.81 -26.40
CA PHE A 160 -11.67 -10.23 -26.29
C PHE A 160 -10.74 -11.09 -27.15
N THR A 161 -10.26 -12.18 -26.59
CA THR A 161 -9.45 -13.18 -27.31
C THR A 161 -10.14 -14.54 -27.34
N GLN A 162 -9.62 -15.45 -28.17
CA GLN A 162 -10.08 -16.83 -28.28
C GLN A 162 -9.06 -17.83 -27.68
N LEU A 163 -8.17 -17.36 -26.80
CA LEU A 163 -7.20 -18.24 -26.13
C LEU A 163 -7.94 -19.31 -25.32
N ASP A 164 -7.55 -20.58 -25.45
CA ASP A 164 -8.22 -21.70 -24.80
C ASP A 164 -7.22 -22.75 -24.27
N GLY A 165 -7.73 -23.70 -23.49
CA GLY A 165 -6.96 -24.79 -22.91
C GLY A 165 -5.79 -24.28 -22.08
N LEU A 166 -4.61 -24.87 -22.29
CA LEU A 166 -3.40 -24.52 -21.54
C LEU A 166 -2.83 -23.12 -21.89
N THR A 167 -3.29 -22.51 -22.98
CA THR A 167 -2.83 -21.18 -23.40
C THR A 167 -3.70 -20.05 -22.84
N ARG A 168 -4.89 -20.39 -22.32
CA ARG A 168 -5.85 -19.43 -21.77
C ARG A 168 -5.26 -18.72 -20.58
N ARG A 169 -5.25 -17.40 -20.66
CA ARG A 169 -4.85 -16.49 -19.59
C ARG A 169 -5.35 -15.08 -19.90
N PRO A 170 -5.65 -14.27 -18.87
CA PRO A 170 -5.74 -12.84 -19.07
C PRO A 170 -4.36 -12.26 -19.40
N ILE A 171 -4.30 -11.29 -20.29
CA ILE A 171 -3.06 -10.58 -20.67
C ILE A 171 -3.30 -9.09 -20.48
N ALA A 172 -2.36 -8.40 -19.84
CA ALA A 172 -2.46 -6.97 -19.58
C ALA A 172 -1.39 -6.19 -20.33
N HIS A 173 -1.80 -5.09 -20.97
CA HIS A 173 -0.90 -4.11 -21.58
C HIS A 173 -0.93 -2.84 -20.75
N THR A 174 -0.02 -2.76 -19.79
CA THR A 174 -0.01 -1.74 -18.73
C THR A 174 0.07 -0.31 -19.27
N CYS A 175 0.90 -0.06 -20.29
CA CYS A 175 1.04 1.26 -20.91
C CYS A 175 -0.26 1.77 -21.56
N GLY A 176 -1.11 0.87 -22.05
CA GLY A 176 -2.37 1.21 -22.71
C GLY A 176 -3.61 1.08 -21.82
N GLY A 177 -3.48 0.50 -20.62
CA GLY A 177 -4.63 0.14 -19.78
C GLY A 177 -5.55 -0.87 -20.48
N VAL A 178 -4.99 -1.81 -21.24
CA VAL A 178 -5.76 -2.83 -21.98
C VAL A 178 -5.67 -4.16 -21.25
N LEU A 179 -6.81 -4.84 -21.10
CA LEU A 179 -6.94 -6.19 -20.60
C LEU A 179 -7.51 -7.08 -21.70
N GLU A 180 -6.69 -7.97 -22.24
CA GLU A 180 -7.15 -9.05 -23.10
C GLU A 180 -7.82 -10.13 -22.23
N LEU A 181 -9.11 -10.35 -22.48
CA LEU A 181 -9.96 -11.28 -21.77
C LEU A 181 -10.37 -12.43 -22.71
N PRO A 182 -9.92 -13.66 -22.45
CA PRO A 182 -10.42 -14.82 -23.19
C PRO A 182 -11.94 -14.96 -23.08
N SER A 183 -12.62 -15.03 -24.22
CA SER A 183 -14.07 -15.27 -24.27
C SER A 183 -14.45 -16.76 -24.08
N THR A 184 -13.44 -17.61 -23.91
CA THR A 184 -13.52 -19.07 -23.80
C THR A 184 -13.83 -19.57 -22.38
N TYR A 185 -13.93 -18.67 -21.39
CA TYR A 185 -14.37 -19.03 -20.04
C TYR A 185 -15.79 -19.60 -20.07
N GLN A 186 -15.95 -20.84 -19.58
CA GLN A 186 -17.25 -21.50 -19.54
C GLN A 186 -18.02 -21.17 -18.27
N SER A 187 -17.32 -20.72 -17.22
CA SER A 187 -17.92 -20.39 -15.93
C SER A 187 -17.17 -19.27 -15.20
N TYR A 188 -17.88 -18.61 -14.28
CA TYR A 188 -17.28 -17.66 -13.34
C TYR A 188 -16.17 -18.30 -12.49
N THR A 189 -16.32 -19.59 -12.13
CA THR A 189 -15.37 -20.30 -11.29
C THR A 189 -14.01 -20.43 -11.97
N GLU A 190 -13.99 -20.73 -13.27
CA GLU A 190 -12.76 -20.79 -14.07
C GLU A 190 -12.06 -19.44 -14.13
N LEU A 191 -12.79 -18.37 -14.49
CA LEU A 191 -12.24 -17.02 -14.54
C LEU A 191 -11.66 -16.63 -13.19
N ARG A 192 -12.43 -16.84 -12.11
CA ARG A 192 -12.00 -16.51 -10.75
C ARG A 192 -10.72 -17.25 -10.37
N ALA A 193 -10.65 -18.56 -10.64
CA ALA A 193 -9.47 -19.35 -10.30
C ALA A 193 -8.22 -18.84 -11.03
N GLU A 194 -8.33 -18.61 -12.34
CA GLU A 194 -7.21 -18.10 -13.14
C GLU A 194 -6.79 -16.69 -12.73
N PHE A 195 -7.73 -15.75 -12.61
CA PHE A 195 -7.41 -14.39 -12.18
C PHE A 195 -6.82 -14.37 -10.76
N SER A 196 -7.34 -15.14 -9.81
CA SER A 196 -6.76 -15.22 -8.47
C SER A 196 -5.33 -15.76 -8.50
N ASN A 197 -5.05 -16.78 -9.32
CA ASN A 197 -3.70 -17.34 -9.47
C ASN A 197 -2.74 -16.37 -10.14
N VAL A 198 -3.23 -15.59 -11.10
CA VAL A 198 -2.52 -14.46 -11.70
C VAL A 198 -2.21 -13.49 -10.55
N LEU A 199 -3.22 -12.92 -9.87
CA LEU A 199 -3.08 -11.90 -8.80
C LEU A 199 -2.25 -12.30 -7.59
N ALA A 200 -2.06 -13.60 -7.35
CA ALA A 200 -1.21 -14.11 -6.29
C ALA A 200 0.30 -14.06 -6.63
N LYS A 201 0.70 -13.80 -7.88
CA LYS A 201 2.12 -13.74 -8.27
C LYS A 201 2.76 -12.43 -7.80
N GLU A 202 3.83 -12.52 -7.01
CA GLU A 202 4.58 -11.36 -6.51
C GLU A 202 5.31 -10.57 -7.61
N LYS A 203 5.59 -11.20 -8.76
CA LYS A 203 6.21 -10.58 -9.93
C LYS A 203 5.45 -10.95 -11.19
N TRP A 204 4.86 -9.95 -11.81
CA TRP A 204 4.28 -10.03 -13.12
C TRP A 204 5.40 -10.05 -14.14
N GLN A 205 5.54 -11.15 -14.89
CA GLN A 205 6.26 -11.11 -16.16
C GLN A 205 5.41 -10.25 -17.10
N ASN A 206 5.59 -8.94 -17.02
CA ASN A 206 5.20 -8.06 -18.09
C ASN A 206 6.14 -8.41 -19.23
N ASP A 207 5.62 -9.05 -20.29
CA ASP A 207 6.35 -9.14 -21.55
C ASP A 207 6.59 -7.69 -21.98
N ILE A 208 7.82 -7.22 -21.77
CA ILE A 208 8.24 -5.87 -22.17
C ILE A 208 8.23 -5.89 -23.70
N CYS A 209 7.31 -5.14 -24.30
CA CYS A 209 7.31 -4.86 -25.74
C CYS A 209 8.61 -4.18 -26.18
#